data_AF-J9FWD2-F1
#
_entry.id   AF-J9FWD2-F1
#
_cell.length_a   1.000
_cell.length_b   1.000
_cell.length_c   1.000
_cell.angle_alpha   90.00
_cell.angle_beta   90.00
_cell.angle_gamma   90.00
#
_symmetry.space_group_name_H-M   'P 1'
#
loop_
_entity.id
_entity.type
_entity.pdbx_description
1 polymer ?
#
loop_
_entity_poly.entity_id
_entity_poly.type
_entity_poly.pdbx_seq_one_letter_code
_entity_poly.pdbx_strand_id
1 'polypeptide(L)' 'MSGDINFDHNLQRCIAVDIRYVLLIIDKLGGCKHLVDEMTIVE' A
#
# COMPACT_ATOMS: atom_id res chain seq x y z
N MET A 1 14.93 12.81 -2.89
CA MET A 1 16.26 12.54 -2.29
C MET A 1 16.76 13.67 -1.40
N SER A 2 16.35 14.93 -1.60
CA SER A 2 16.71 16.07 -0.73
C SER A 2 15.63 16.46 0.30
N GLY A 3 14.53 15.70 0.39
CA GLY A 3 13.38 16.02 1.26
C GLY A 3 13.71 16.09 2.74
N ASP A 4 14.74 15.35 3.17
CA ASP A 4 15.19 15.31 4.56
C ASP A 4 15.94 16.58 4.97
N ILE A 5 16.36 17.40 3.99
CA ILE A 5 17.08 18.67 4.18
C ILE A 5 16.18 19.86 3.83
N ASN A 6 15.45 19.77 2.71
CA ASN A 6 14.46 20.77 2.32
C ASN A 6 13.32 20.11 1.52
N PHE A 7 12.09 20.30 1.99
CA PHE A 7 10.92 19.67 1.44
C PHE A 7 10.20 20.57 0.42
N ASP A 8 10.29 20.22 -0.86
CA ASP A 8 9.62 20.95 -1.95
C ASP A 8 8.21 20.37 -2.20
N HIS A 9 7.19 21.15 -1.85
CA HIS A 9 5.77 20.79 -1.99
C HIS A 9 5.33 20.54 -3.44
N ASN A 10 6.06 21.01 -4.46
CA ASN A 10 5.70 20.79 -5.86
C ASN A 10 6.34 19.53 -6.44
N LEU A 11 7.50 19.12 -5.92
CA LEU A 11 8.29 18.02 -6.51
C LEU A 11 8.24 16.73 -5.71
N GLN A 12 8.20 16.81 -4.37
CA GLN A 12 8.37 15.64 -3.54
C GLN A 12 7.03 14.96 -3.27
N ARG A 13 6.95 13.66 -3.58
CA ARG A 13 5.74 12.84 -3.42
C ARG A 13 6.12 11.50 -2.80
N CYS A 14 5.24 10.98 -1.94
CA CYS A 14 5.33 9.60 -1.49
C CYS A 14 4.69 8.70 -2.54
N ILE A 15 5.38 7.63 -2.92
CA ILE A 15 4.80 6.56 -3.73
C ILE A 15 4.37 5.49 -2.73
N ALA A 16 3.07 5.26 -2.65
CA ALA A 16 2.48 4.22 -1.82
C ALA A 16 1.83 3.17 -2.71
N VAL A 17 1.80 1.93 -2.22
CA VAL A 17 1.03 0.86 -2.84
C VAL A 17 -0.41 0.97 -2.32
N ASP A 18 -1.38 0.87 -3.21
CA ASP A 18 -2.79 0.80 -2.82
C ASP A 18 -3.07 -0.50 -2.07
N ILE A 19 -3.67 -0.41 -0.88
CA ILE A 19 -3.95 -1.59 -0.05
C ILE A 19 -4.86 -2.59 -0.77
N ARG A 20 -5.76 -2.14 -1.64
CA ARG A 20 -6.62 -3.02 -2.44
C ARG A 20 -5.82 -3.85 -3.43
N TYR A 21 -4.74 -3.29 -3.96
CA TYR A 21 -3.81 -4.04 -4.81
C TYR A 21 -3.02 -5.07 -4.00
N VAL A 22 -2.58 -4.73 -2.79
CA VAL A 22 -1.92 -5.70 -1.90
C VAL A 22 -2.86 -6.88 -1.59
N LEU A 23 -4.11 -6.60 -1.20
CA LEU A 23 -5.10 -7.64 -0.93
C LEU A 23 -5.44 -8.47 -2.19
N LEU A 24 -5.52 -7.83 -3.36
CA LEU A 24 -5.69 -8.52 -4.64
C LEU A 24 -4.55 -9.53 -4.89
N ILE A 25 -3.30 -9.13 -4.65
CA ILE A 25 -2.15 -10.01 -4.83
C ILE A 25 -2.16 -11.16 -3.82
N ILE A 26 -2.43 -10.88 -2.55
CA ILE A 26 -2.51 -11.90 -1.50
C ILE A 26 -3.58 -12.96 -1.84
N ASP A 27 -4.77 -12.53 -2.25
CA ASP A 27 -5.89 -13.44 -2.56
C ASP A 27 -5.72 -14.14 -3.91
N LYS A 28 -5.51 -13.37 -5.00
CA LYS A 28 -5.58 -13.89 -6.37
C LYS A 28 -4.27 -14.48 -6.90
N LEU A 29 -3.13 -13.93 -6.50
CA LEU A 29 -1.83 -14.43 -6.95
C LEU A 29 -1.22 -15.39 -5.91
N GLY A 30 -1.30 -15.04 -4.63
CA GLY A 30 -0.74 -15.84 -3.54
C GLY A 30 -1.61 -17.02 -3.11
N GLY A 31 -2.92 -16.98 -3.37
CA GLY A 31 -3.86 -18.01 -2.89
C GLY A 31 -3.97 -18.05 -1.36
N CYS A 32 -3.54 -16.99 -0.67
CA CYS A 32 -3.44 -16.91 0.80
C CYS A 32 -4.69 -16.27 1.42
N LYS A 33 -5.88 -16.74 1.03
CA LYS A 33 -7.15 -16.11 1.45
C LYS A 33 -7.32 -16.00 2.97
N HIS A 34 -6.80 -16.96 3.74
CA HIS A 34 -6.85 -16.95 5.21
C HIS A 34 -6.25 -15.66 5.82
N LEU A 35 -5.22 -15.08 5.21
CA LEU A 35 -4.63 -13.82 5.68
C LEU A 35 -5.59 -12.63 5.50
N VAL A 36 -6.39 -12.64 4.44
CA VAL A 36 -7.42 -11.62 4.19
C VAL A 36 -8.59 -11.80 5.16
N ASP A 37 -8.99 -13.05 5.40
CA ASP A 37 -10.09 -13.40 6.32
C ASP A 37 -9.75 -13.09 7.80
N GLU A 38 -8.47 -13.02 8.17
CA GLU A 38 -7.99 -12.59 9.49
C GLU A 38 -8.12 -11.06 9.72
N MET A 39 -8.26 -10.27 8.65
CA MET A 39 -8.33 -8.81 8.73
C MET A 39 -9.78 -8.32 8.85
N THR A 40 -9.99 -7.24 9.61
CA THR A 40 -11.26 -6.49 9.57
C THR A 40 -11.17 -5.40 8.52
N ILE A 41 -11.80 -5.62 7.36
CA ILE A 41 -11.88 -4.62 6.28
C ILE A 41 -13.07 -3.70 6.54
N VAL A 42 -12.81 -2.40 6.62
CA VAL A 42 -13.82 -1.35 6.80
C VAL A 42 -14.13 -0.69 5.45
N GLU A 43 -15.37 -0.21 5.28
CA GLU A 43 -15.82 0.57 4.12
C GLU A 43 -15.54 2.07 4.26
#